data_AF-A0A6P0YAP9-F1
#
_entry.id   AF-A0A6P0YAP9-F1
#
_cell.length_a   1.000
_cell.length_b   1.000
_cell.length_c   1.000
_cell.angle_alpha   90.00
_cell.angle_beta   90.00
_cell.angle_gamma   90.00
#
_symmetry.space_group_name_H-M   'P 1'
#
loop_
_entity.id
_entity.type
_entity.pdbx_description
1 polymer ?
#
loop_
_entity_poly.entity_id
_entity_poly.type
_entity_poly.pdbx_seq_one_letter_code
_entity_poly.pdbx_strand_id
1 'polypeptide(L)'
;MATTQSAFAGTVFKDLGNLGDPDNNWHFSLGLSDDGSVITGTSRRDPLTQEAFRWTAELGMEGLGFLPGGGSFSVGWAISGDGSTIVGRSDTVSGEEAFYWTKTDGMQGLGHLSGGGNFSEANGVSFDGSVIVGSSDTASGEEAFYWTETDGMQGLGNQS
;
A
#
# COMPACT_ATOMS: atom_id res chain seq x y z
N MET A 1 -37.08 27.19 -5.91
CA MET A 1 -35.66 27.55 -5.89
C MET A 1 -34.97 26.58 -4.95
N ALA A 2 -34.14 25.68 -5.48
CA ALA A 2 -33.32 24.79 -4.66
C ALA A 2 -31.94 25.43 -4.54
N THR A 3 -31.57 25.84 -3.32
CA THR A 3 -30.26 26.37 -3.00
C THR A 3 -29.32 25.17 -2.84
N THR A 4 -28.38 24.98 -3.77
CA THR A 4 -27.28 24.04 -3.57
C THR A 4 -26.36 24.60 -2.49
N GLN A 5 -26.46 24.06 -1.28
CA GLN A 5 -25.48 24.30 -0.23
C GLN A 5 -24.20 23.55 -0.62
N SER A 6 -23.10 24.29 -0.75
CA SER A 6 -21.77 23.71 -0.96
C SER A 6 -21.45 22.76 0.19
N ALA A 7 -21.14 21.49 -0.13
CA ALA A 7 -20.82 20.45 0.85
C ALA A 7 -19.51 20.70 1.63
N PHE A 8 -18.82 21.82 1.37
CA PHE A 8 -17.53 22.16 1.97
C PHE A 8 -17.53 23.49 2.72
N ALA A 9 -18.70 24.02 3.11
CA ALA A 9 -18.75 25.16 4.02
C ALA A 9 -18.61 24.68 5.48
N GLY A 10 -17.37 24.40 5.93
CA GLY A 10 -17.09 24.19 7.36
C GLY A 10 -16.01 23.17 7.72
N THR A 11 -15.47 22.42 6.77
CA THR A 11 -14.36 21.50 7.07
C THR A 11 -13.06 22.29 7.15
N VAL A 12 -12.57 22.50 8.37
CA VAL A 12 -11.18 22.87 8.62
C VAL A 12 -10.32 21.78 7.99
N PHE A 13 -9.31 22.16 7.20
CA PHE A 13 -8.29 21.22 6.72
C PHE A 13 -7.72 20.46 7.93
N LYS A 14 -7.98 19.15 7.99
CA LYS A 14 -7.38 18.28 9.02
C LYS A 14 -6.11 17.72 8.41
N ASP A 15 -4.98 18.18 8.94
CA ASP A 15 -3.68 17.63 8.62
C ASP A 15 -3.69 16.11 8.88
N LEU A 16 -3.04 15.34 8.02
CA LEU A 16 -2.91 13.89 8.16
C LEU A 16 -2.09 13.52 9.42
N GLY A 17 -1.28 14.45 9.92
CA GLY A 17 -0.36 14.20 11.03
C GLY A 17 0.98 13.65 10.52
N ASN A 18 1.79 13.12 11.44
CA ASN A 18 3.15 12.68 11.16
C ASN A 18 3.45 11.39 11.93
N LEU A 19 4.22 10.50 11.30
CA LEU A 19 4.66 9.25 11.88
C LEU A 19 5.93 9.38 12.75
N GLY A 20 6.72 10.44 12.58
CA GLY A 20 7.93 10.64 13.39
C GLY A 20 8.62 12.01 13.26
N ASP A 21 9.08 12.44 12.07
CA ASP A 21 10.00 13.58 11.94
C ASP A 21 9.28 14.94 11.85
N PRO A 22 9.20 15.75 12.94
CA PRO A 22 8.46 17.00 12.95
C PRO A 22 9.10 18.10 12.08
N ASP A 23 10.37 17.95 11.71
CA ASP A 23 11.14 18.97 10.98
C ASP A 23 11.22 18.70 9.47
N ASN A 24 10.74 17.53 9.01
CA ASN A 24 10.76 17.12 7.59
C ASN A 24 9.50 16.36 7.17
N ASN A 25 8.42 17.11 6.99
CA ASN A 25 7.04 16.61 6.91
C ASN A 25 6.65 16.12 5.50
N TRP A 26 7.40 15.19 4.92
CA TRP A 26 7.09 14.62 3.61
C TRP A 26 6.21 13.38 3.73
N HIS A 27 4.99 13.48 3.21
CA HIS A 27 4.03 12.38 3.09
C HIS A 27 3.36 12.42 1.71
N PHE A 28 3.19 11.27 1.08
CA PHE A 28 2.42 11.14 -0.16
C PHE A 28 1.23 10.22 0.09
N SER A 29 0.01 10.74 -0.08
CA SER A 29 -1.20 9.92 -0.15
C SER A 29 -1.30 9.31 -1.55
N LEU A 30 -1.47 7.99 -1.62
CA LEU A 30 -1.45 7.24 -2.88
C LEU A 30 -2.73 6.43 -3.09
N GLY A 31 -3.44 6.05 -2.00
CA GLY A 31 -4.72 5.36 -2.06
C GLY A 31 -5.73 5.88 -1.03
N LEU A 32 -7.02 5.73 -1.35
CA LEU A 32 -8.17 6.13 -0.55
C LEU A 32 -9.25 5.04 -0.66
N SER A 33 -9.90 4.66 0.46
CA SER A 33 -11.07 3.77 0.45
C SER A 33 -12.26 4.42 -0.26
N ASP A 34 -13.25 3.63 -0.69
CA ASP A 34 -14.38 4.13 -1.48
C ASP A 34 -15.24 5.16 -0.72
N ASP A 35 -15.34 5.01 0.60
CA ASP A 35 -16.04 5.92 1.50
C ASP A 35 -15.20 7.13 1.94
N GLY A 36 -13.92 7.17 1.55
CA GLY A 36 -12.97 8.21 1.92
C GLY A 36 -12.50 8.19 3.37
N SER A 37 -12.80 7.14 4.14
CA SER A 37 -12.48 7.08 5.58
C SER A 37 -11.07 6.61 5.89
N VAL A 38 -10.44 5.88 4.96
CA VAL A 38 -9.08 5.33 5.13
C VAL A 38 -8.17 5.79 4.00
N ILE A 39 -7.01 6.33 4.36
CA ILE A 39 -5.97 6.77 3.42
C ILE A 39 -4.73 5.91 3.61
N THR A 40 -4.05 5.57 2.52
CA THR A 40 -2.73 4.94 2.54
C THR A 40 -1.71 5.74 1.72
N GLY A 41 -0.44 5.50 1.99
CA GLY A 41 0.64 6.19 1.34
C GLY A 41 2.00 5.83 1.91
N THR A 42 2.94 6.76 1.82
CA THR A 42 4.25 6.67 2.48
C THR A 42 4.57 7.95 3.25
N SER A 43 5.26 7.78 4.37
CA SER A 43 5.62 8.80 5.33
C SER A 43 7.08 8.63 5.75
N ARG A 44 7.80 9.72 5.98
CA ARG A 44 9.09 9.65 6.66
C ARG A 44 8.88 9.37 8.14
N ARG A 45 9.36 8.22 8.60
CA ARG A 45 9.44 7.90 10.04
C ARG A 45 10.63 8.61 10.68
N ASP A 46 11.77 8.62 9.99
CA ASP A 46 13.01 9.29 10.41
C ASP A 46 13.85 9.65 9.16
N PRO A 47 15.00 10.35 9.29
CA PRO A 47 15.78 10.78 8.13
C PRO A 47 16.25 9.66 7.17
N LEU A 48 16.28 8.41 7.64
CA LEU A 48 16.75 7.25 6.88
C LEU A 48 15.63 6.27 6.52
N THR A 49 14.44 6.44 7.09
CA THR A 49 13.37 5.44 7.02
C THR A 49 12.08 6.03 6.45
N GLN A 50 11.55 5.40 5.42
CA GLN A 50 10.24 5.69 4.83
C GLN A 50 9.32 4.51 5.07
N GLU A 51 8.11 4.77 5.55
CA GLU A 51 7.18 3.72 5.94
C GLU A 51 5.80 3.96 5.34
N ALA A 52 5.18 2.88 4.88
CA ALA A 52 3.79 2.87 4.51
C ALA A 52 2.94 3.21 5.74
N PHE A 53 1.86 3.96 5.53
CA PHE A 53 0.95 4.30 6.61
C PHE A 53 -0.49 3.98 6.25
N ARG A 54 -1.30 3.77 7.29
CA ARG A 54 -2.76 3.86 7.26
C ARG A 54 -3.18 5.07 8.06
N TRP A 55 -4.08 5.87 7.53
CA TRP A 55 -4.65 7.00 8.25
C TRP A 55 -6.16 6.86 8.39
N THR A 56 -6.68 7.25 9.56
CA THR A 56 -8.11 7.46 9.80
C THR A 56 -8.34 8.74 10.57
N ALA A 57 -9.55 9.28 10.48
CA ALA A 57 -9.91 10.48 11.24
C ALA A 57 -9.85 10.25 12.76
N GLU A 58 -10.14 9.05 13.26
CA GLU A 58 -10.11 8.77 14.70
C GLU A 58 -8.70 8.54 15.25
N LEU A 59 -7.86 7.79 14.53
CA LEU A 59 -6.56 7.33 15.05
C LEU A 59 -5.37 8.16 14.55
N GLY A 60 -5.56 8.97 13.51
CA GLY A 60 -4.46 9.62 12.81
C GLY A 60 -3.66 8.61 11.99
N MET A 61 -2.37 8.90 11.81
CA MET A 61 -1.45 8.10 11.00
C MET A 61 -0.86 6.94 11.83
N GLU A 62 -0.95 5.74 11.28
CA GLU A 62 -0.44 4.48 11.83
C GLU A 62 0.52 3.85 10.82
N GLY A 63 1.74 3.50 11.26
CA GLY A 63 2.74 2.86 10.40
C GLY A 63 2.43 1.39 10.19
N LEU A 64 2.59 0.90 8.96
CA LEU A 64 2.28 -0.50 8.61
C LEU A 64 3.43 -1.47 8.93
N GLY A 65 4.63 -0.94 9.19
CA GLY A 65 5.86 -1.68 9.37
C GLY A 65 6.58 -1.98 8.06
N PHE A 66 7.35 -3.07 8.11
CA PHE A 66 8.18 -3.57 7.02
C PHE A 66 8.08 -5.08 6.97
N LEU A 67 8.40 -5.66 5.83
CA LEU A 67 8.53 -7.11 5.72
C LEU A 67 9.74 -7.62 6.53
N PRO A 68 9.69 -8.89 6.98
CA PRO A 68 10.79 -9.48 7.74
C PRO A 68 12.14 -9.37 7.02
N GLY A 69 13.15 -8.88 7.74
CA GLY A 69 14.51 -8.68 7.20
C GLY A 69 14.72 -7.36 6.45
N GLY A 70 13.65 -6.60 6.18
CA GLY A 70 13.72 -5.19 5.77
C GLY A 70 13.81 -4.24 6.96
N GLY A 71 13.43 -2.97 6.76
CA GLY A 71 13.35 -2.00 7.86
C GLY A 71 13.54 -0.53 7.50
N SER A 72 13.77 -0.22 6.23
CA SER A 72 14.08 1.14 5.78
C SER A 72 13.06 1.72 4.81
N PHE A 73 12.29 0.87 4.14
CA PHE A 73 11.42 1.30 3.06
C PHE A 73 10.14 0.47 2.96
N SER A 74 8.99 1.14 3.08
CA SER A 74 7.71 0.62 2.61
C SER A 74 6.82 1.74 2.06
N VAL A 75 5.99 1.39 1.07
CA VAL A 75 5.03 2.30 0.44
C VAL A 75 3.71 1.56 0.22
N GLY A 76 2.60 2.13 0.68
CA GLY A 76 1.26 1.66 0.36
C GLY A 76 0.74 2.34 -0.90
N TRP A 77 0.65 1.61 -2.02
CA TRP A 77 0.23 2.15 -3.31
C TRP A 77 -1.29 2.19 -3.47
N ALA A 78 -2.00 1.19 -2.93
CA ALA A 78 -3.45 1.08 -3.06
C ALA A 78 -4.09 0.52 -1.79
N ILE A 79 -5.40 0.75 -1.66
CA ILE A 79 -6.23 0.24 -0.57
C ILE A 79 -7.54 -0.30 -1.15
N SER A 80 -8.08 -1.36 -0.55
CA SER A 80 -9.36 -1.94 -0.92
C SER A 80 -10.51 -0.95 -0.68
N GLY A 81 -11.59 -1.11 -1.44
CA GLY A 81 -12.75 -0.22 -1.33
C GLY A 81 -13.40 -0.25 0.05
N ASP A 82 -13.38 -1.41 0.73
CA ASP A 82 -13.82 -1.55 2.13
C ASP A 82 -12.83 -1.00 3.17
N GLY A 83 -11.66 -0.51 2.74
CA GLY A 83 -10.63 0.09 3.59
C GLY A 83 -9.87 -0.89 4.49
N SER A 84 -10.03 -2.20 4.28
CA SER A 84 -9.48 -3.25 5.15
C SER A 84 -8.07 -3.72 4.76
N THR A 85 -7.73 -3.64 3.47
CA THR A 85 -6.51 -4.22 2.89
C THR A 85 -5.71 -3.16 2.16
N ILE A 86 -4.45 -2.96 2.57
CA ILE A 86 -3.52 -2.06 1.90
C ILE A 86 -2.48 -2.91 1.17
N VAL A 87 -2.13 -2.53 -0.05
CA VAL A 87 -1.11 -3.20 -0.85
C VAL A 87 -0.03 -2.24 -1.29
N GLY A 88 1.15 -2.77 -1.55
CA GLY A 88 2.26 -1.96 -2.02
C GLY A 88 3.56 -2.74 -2.14
N ARG A 89 4.67 -2.08 -1.78
CA ARG A 89 6.02 -2.66 -1.81
C ARG A 89 6.79 -2.34 -0.54
N SER A 90 7.57 -3.31 -0.04
CA SER A 90 8.48 -3.15 1.10
C SER A 90 9.85 -3.73 0.78
N ASP A 91 10.87 -3.21 1.43
CA ASP A 91 12.18 -3.84 1.46
C ASP A 91 12.16 -5.15 2.27
N THR A 92 13.06 -6.05 1.89
CA THR A 92 13.36 -7.33 2.54
C THR A 92 14.88 -7.49 2.62
N VAL A 93 15.36 -8.59 3.19
CA VAL A 93 16.80 -8.92 3.22
C VAL A 93 17.41 -9.13 1.82
N SER A 94 16.59 -9.51 0.84
CA SER A 94 17.04 -9.98 -0.48
C SER A 94 16.66 -9.08 -1.65
N GLY A 95 15.85 -8.04 -1.41
CA GLY A 95 15.32 -7.16 -2.45
C GLY A 95 14.04 -6.48 -1.99
N GLU A 96 13.19 -6.12 -2.94
CA GLU A 96 11.88 -5.53 -2.65
C GLU A 96 10.78 -6.52 -3.00
N GLU A 97 9.70 -6.51 -2.23
CA GLU A 97 8.61 -7.46 -2.40
C GLU A 97 7.27 -6.77 -2.25
N ALA A 98 6.33 -7.20 -3.10
CA ALA A 98 4.94 -6.83 -3.01
C ALA A 98 4.36 -7.32 -1.68
N PHE A 99 3.59 -6.48 -1.00
CA PHE A 99 2.94 -6.87 0.25
C PHE A 99 1.43 -6.62 0.18
N TYR A 100 0.70 -7.33 1.05
CA TYR A 100 -0.58 -6.89 1.56
C TYR A 100 -0.50 -6.70 3.08
N TRP A 101 -1.32 -5.80 3.59
CA TRP A 101 -1.41 -5.50 5.00
C TRP A 101 -2.87 -5.50 5.41
N THR A 102 -3.16 -6.18 6.52
CA THR A 102 -4.42 -6.05 7.25
C THR A 102 -4.12 -5.63 8.67
N LYS A 103 -5.11 -5.02 9.34
CA LYS A 103 -4.95 -4.64 10.75
C LYS A 103 -4.72 -5.84 11.67
N THR A 104 -5.22 -7.01 11.29
CA THR A 104 -5.14 -8.24 12.10
C THR A 104 -3.80 -8.94 11.93
N ASP A 105 -3.31 -9.01 10.70
CA ASP A 105 -2.17 -9.87 10.34
C ASP A 105 -0.88 -9.08 10.13
N GLY A 106 -0.97 -7.75 10.08
CA GLY A 106 0.16 -6.89 9.75
C GLY A 106 0.60 -7.05 8.30
N MET A 107 1.86 -6.69 8.02
CA MET A 107 2.42 -6.75 6.67
C MET A 107 2.84 -8.18 6.31
N GLN A 108 2.33 -8.67 5.19
CA GLN A 108 2.58 -10.01 4.66
C GLN A 108 3.09 -9.92 3.23
N GLY A 109 4.14 -10.68 2.91
CA GLY A 109 4.75 -10.70 1.58
C GLY A 109 3.95 -11.57 0.61
N LEU A 110 3.86 -11.13 -0.66
CA LEU A 110 3.20 -11.86 -1.73
C LEU A 110 4.16 -12.77 -2.52
N GLY A 111 5.47 -12.63 -2.29
CA GLY A 111 6.53 -13.30 -3.02
C GLY A 111 6.85 -12.68 -4.38
N HIS A 112 7.43 -13.51 -5.25
CA HIS A 112 7.89 -13.16 -6.59
C HIS A 112 7.45 -14.24 -7.58
N LEU A 113 7.31 -13.87 -8.85
CA LEU A 113 7.13 -14.86 -9.92
C LEU A 113 8.40 -15.73 -10.05
N SER A 114 8.17 -17.02 -10.31
CA SER A 114 9.25 -18.00 -10.38
C SER A 114 10.22 -17.70 -11.53
N GLY A 115 11.52 -17.87 -11.29
CA GLY A 115 12.56 -17.71 -12.30
C GLY A 115 12.98 -16.25 -12.54
N GLY A 116 12.42 -15.30 -11.79
CA GLY A 116 12.77 -13.88 -11.83
C GLY A 116 13.82 -13.42 -10.83
N GLY A 117 13.95 -12.09 -10.76
CA GLY A 117 14.74 -11.37 -9.77
C GLY A 117 14.00 -11.19 -8.44
N ASN A 118 14.58 -10.36 -7.56
CA ASN A 118 14.07 -10.13 -6.20
C ASN A 118 13.25 -8.83 -6.13
N PHE A 119 12.40 -8.59 -7.13
CA PHE A 119 11.54 -7.41 -7.20
C PHE A 119 10.10 -7.81 -7.53
N SER A 120 9.16 -7.34 -6.72
CA SER A 120 7.73 -7.33 -7.02
C SER A 120 7.07 -6.13 -6.36
N GLU A 121 5.96 -5.67 -6.94
CA GLU A 121 5.13 -4.62 -6.36
C GLU A 121 3.64 -4.82 -6.66
N ALA A 122 2.81 -4.58 -5.64
CA ALA A 122 1.36 -4.59 -5.80
C ALA A 122 0.86 -3.17 -6.08
N ASN A 123 0.15 -3.00 -7.19
CA ASN A 123 -0.32 -1.72 -7.71
C ASN A 123 -1.84 -1.52 -7.55
N GLY A 124 -2.60 -2.60 -7.29
CA GLY A 124 -4.04 -2.53 -7.14
C GLY A 124 -4.61 -3.71 -6.36
N VAL A 125 -5.80 -3.50 -5.80
CA VAL A 125 -6.50 -4.47 -4.97
C VAL A 125 -8.01 -4.36 -5.19
N SER A 126 -8.74 -5.48 -5.16
CA SER A 126 -10.20 -5.52 -5.29
C SER A 126 -10.89 -4.84 -4.10
N PHE A 127 -12.19 -4.56 -4.25
CA PHE A 127 -13.01 -3.90 -3.22
C PHE A 127 -12.92 -4.59 -1.85
N ASP A 128 -12.89 -5.92 -1.85
CA ASP A 128 -12.90 -6.79 -0.68
C ASP A 128 -11.50 -7.31 -0.29
N GLY A 129 -10.43 -6.85 -0.97
CA GLY A 129 -9.08 -7.30 -0.69
C GLY A 129 -8.70 -8.67 -1.26
N SER A 130 -9.63 -9.41 -1.87
CA SER A 130 -9.42 -10.82 -2.26
C SER A 130 -8.51 -11.04 -3.47
N VAL A 131 -8.38 -10.03 -4.35
CA VAL A 131 -7.53 -10.09 -5.54
C VAL A 131 -6.60 -8.90 -5.56
N ILE A 132 -5.30 -9.18 -5.71
CA ILE A 132 -4.24 -8.17 -5.80
C ILE A 132 -3.59 -8.27 -7.18
N VAL A 133 -3.27 -7.14 -7.78
CA VAL A 133 -2.58 -7.07 -9.08
C VAL A 133 -1.34 -6.20 -8.99
N GLY A 134 -0.37 -6.50 -9.83
CA GLY A 134 0.92 -5.83 -9.79
C GLY A 134 1.87 -6.34 -10.85
N SER A 135 3.16 -6.13 -10.62
CA SER A 135 4.22 -6.63 -11.47
C SER A 135 5.35 -7.27 -10.66
N SER A 136 6.02 -8.24 -11.26
CA SER A 136 7.15 -8.95 -10.67
C SER A 136 8.18 -9.23 -11.74
N ASP A 137 9.45 -9.26 -11.34
CA ASP A 137 10.51 -9.72 -12.23
C ASP A 137 10.31 -11.19 -12.62
N THR A 138 10.66 -11.51 -13.86
CA THR A 138 10.79 -12.88 -14.39
C THR A 138 12.11 -13.00 -15.17
N ALA A 139 12.47 -14.21 -15.60
CA ALA A 139 13.65 -14.43 -16.45
C ALA A 139 13.61 -13.65 -17.77
N SER A 140 12.40 -13.30 -18.25
CA SER A 140 12.15 -12.57 -19.49
C SER A 140 11.94 -11.06 -19.32
N GLY A 141 12.05 -10.56 -18.08
CA GLY A 141 11.73 -9.18 -17.73
C GLY A 141 10.53 -9.09 -16.78
N GLU A 142 10.07 -7.87 -16.53
CA GLU A 142 8.93 -7.62 -15.67
C GLU A 142 7.62 -8.16 -16.29
N GLU A 143 6.84 -8.89 -15.51
CA GLU A 143 5.56 -9.46 -15.91
C GLU A 143 4.45 -9.03 -14.95
N ALA A 144 3.27 -8.73 -15.50
CA ALA A 144 2.09 -8.47 -14.69
C ALA A 144 1.60 -9.75 -13.99
N PHE A 145 1.16 -9.63 -12.75
CA PHE A 145 0.58 -10.74 -11.98
C PHE A 145 -0.82 -10.40 -11.45
N TYR A 146 -1.58 -11.45 -11.13
CA TYR A 146 -2.62 -11.39 -10.11
C TYR A 146 -2.25 -12.34 -8.96
N TRP A 147 -2.77 -12.04 -7.77
CA TRP A 147 -2.55 -12.82 -6.57
C TRP A 147 -3.88 -13.02 -5.86
N THR A 148 -4.09 -14.22 -5.34
CA THR A 148 -5.14 -14.56 -4.38
C THR A 148 -4.51 -15.36 -3.24
N GLU A 149 -5.14 -15.38 -2.08
CA GLU A 149 -4.66 -16.18 -0.95
C GLU A 149 -4.59 -17.68 -1.26
N THR A 150 -5.46 -18.16 -2.17
CA THR A 150 -5.53 -19.57 -2.54
C THR A 150 -4.48 -19.95 -3.59
N ASP A 151 -4.26 -19.08 -4.58
CA ASP A 151 -3.42 -19.41 -5.74
C ASP A 151 -2.00 -18.86 -5.61
N GLY A 152 -1.76 -17.94 -4.67
CA GLY A 152 -0.52 -17.18 -4.63
C GLY A 152 -0.34 -16.31 -5.87
N MET A 153 0.90 -15.92 -6.17
CA MET A 153 1.22 -15.05 -7.31
C MET A 153 1.18 -15.82 -8.63
N GLN A 154 0.37 -15.36 -9.57
CA GLN A 154 0.17 -15.95 -10.89
C GLN A 154 0.44 -14.92 -12.00
N GLY A 155 1.35 -15.25 -12.91
CA GLY A 155 1.71 -14.38 -14.06
C GLY A 155 0.61 -14.32 -15.12
N LEU A 156 0.45 -13.17 -15.78
CA LEU A 156 -0.56 -12.91 -16.81
C LEU A 156 0.00 -12.94 -18.25
N GLY A 157 1.32 -13.14 -18.41
CA GLY A 157 2.07 -12.99 -19.66
C GLY A 157 2.19 -14.25 -20.52
N ASN A 158 1.70 -15.41 -20.08
CA ASN A 158 1.76 -16.63 -20.86
C ASN A 158 0.46 -16.87 -21.65
N GLN A 159 0.24 -16.08 -22.71
CA GLN A 159 -0.65 -16.51 -23.80
C GLN A 159 0.15 -17.38 -24.77
N SER A 160 -0.02 -18.70 -24.67
CA SER A 160 0.48 -19.68 -25.65
C SER A 160 -0.20 -19.53 -27.01
#